data_AF-A0A0S3KE69-F1
#
_entry.id   AF-A0A0S3KE69-F1
#
_cell.length_a   1.000
_cell.length_b   1.000
_cell.length_c   1.000
_cell.angle_alpha   90.00
_cell.angle_beta   90.00
_cell.angle_gamma   90.00
#
_symmetry.space_group_name_H-M   'P 1'
#
loop_
_entity.id
_entity.type
_entity.pdbx_description
1 polymer ?
#
loop_
_entity_poly.entity_id
_entity_poly.type
_entity_poly.pdbx_seq_one_letter_code
_entity_poly.pdbx_strand_id
1 'polypeptide(L)'
;MNRIDYLQAVVESQRSPIEVFMNLNEKPESGIIVDVRIAEKAFLQEKIKGALEISLIELPSKLDQLPQGRTIYVTTWSGACTLAKQASLLLLDAGFSVIEIGGGNVAWKESGLPMEEIA
;
A
#
# COMPACT_ATOMS: atom_id res chain seq x y z
N MET A 1 -9.52 20.83 13.00
CA MET A 1 -9.81 20.23 11.68
C MET A 1 -11.31 20.13 11.53
N ASN A 2 -11.89 20.74 10.49
CA ASN A 2 -13.33 20.60 10.21
C ASN A 2 -13.59 19.30 9.42
N ARG A 3 -14.87 18.97 9.16
CA ARG A 3 -15.23 17.74 8.43
C ARG A 3 -14.72 17.72 6.98
N ILE A 4 -14.69 18.86 6.30
CA ILE A 4 -14.19 18.99 4.93
C ILE A 4 -12.68 18.72 4.91
N ASP A 5 -11.92 19.37 5.80
CA ASP A 5 -10.46 19.19 5.91
C ASP A 5 -10.11 17.71 6.18
N TYR A 6 -10.86 17.07 7.10
CA TYR A 6 -10.67 15.66 7.41
C TYR A 6 -10.91 14.77 6.19
N LEU A 7 -12.04 14.99 5.49
CA LEU A 7 -12.37 14.19 4.32
C LEU A 7 -11.38 14.42 3.17
N GLN A 8 -10.87 15.65 3.00
CA GLN A 8 -9.81 15.95 2.05
C GLN A 8 -8.53 15.20 2.39
N ALA A 9 -8.08 15.22 3.65
CA ALA A 9 -6.90 14.47 4.07
C ALA A 9 -7.07 12.95 3.86
N VAL A 10 -8.26 12.40 4.14
CA VAL A 10 -8.58 10.99 3.87
C VAL A 10 -8.51 10.69 2.38
N VAL A 11 -9.12 11.55 1.55
CA VAL A 11 -9.04 11.40 0.10
C VAL A 11 -7.58 11.50 -0.33
N GLU A 12 -6.80 12.49 0.06
CA GLU A 12 -5.38 12.59 -0.33
C GLU A 12 -4.53 11.39 0.08
N SER A 13 -4.86 10.76 1.22
CA SER A 13 -4.08 9.65 1.79
C SER A 13 -4.48 8.27 1.28
N GLN A 14 -5.69 8.08 0.72
CA GLN A 14 -6.22 6.74 0.42
C GLN A 14 -6.95 6.69 -0.93
N ARG A 15 -6.83 5.56 -1.64
CA ARG A 15 -7.58 5.26 -2.89
C ARG A 15 -8.22 3.88 -2.80
N SER A 16 -9.31 3.66 -3.53
CA SER A 16 -9.90 2.33 -3.64
C SER A 16 -9.01 1.39 -4.47
N PRO A 17 -9.14 0.05 -4.31
CA PRO A 17 -8.36 -0.91 -5.09
C PRO A 17 -8.50 -0.73 -6.61
N ILE A 18 -9.72 -0.44 -7.08
CA ILE A 18 -10.01 -0.24 -8.51
C ILE A 18 -9.28 0.99 -9.04
N GLU A 19 -9.28 2.11 -8.31
CA GLU A 19 -8.57 3.33 -8.74
C GLU A 19 -7.06 3.08 -8.80
N VAL A 20 -6.48 2.41 -7.80
CA VAL A 20 -5.05 2.08 -7.80
C VAL A 20 -4.70 1.19 -8.98
N PHE A 21 -5.50 0.16 -9.25
CA PHE A 21 -5.31 -0.74 -10.38
C PHE A 21 -5.42 -0.01 -11.73
N MET A 22 -6.40 0.87 -11.90
CA MET A 22 -6.54 1.67 -13.11
C MET A 22 -5.33 2.58 -13.33
N ASN A 23 -4.88 3.28 -12.29
CA ASN A 23 -3.71 4.16 -12.37
C ASN A 23 -2.45 3.40 -12.78
N LEU A 24 -2.19 2.23 -12.17
CA LEU A 24 -1.03 1.40 -12.48
C LEU A 24 -1.14 0.72 -13.85
N ASN A 25 -2.34 0.44 -14.36
CA ASN A 25 -2.50 -0.07 -15.72
C ASN A 25 -2.30 1.02 -16.78
N GLU A 26 -2.73 2.25 -16.50
CA GLU A 26 -2.54 3.38 -17.42
C GLU A 26 -1.06 3.80 -17.45
N LYS A 27 -0.41 3.87 -16.28
CA LYS A 27 0.98 4.32 -16.11
C LYS A 27 1.73 3.42 -15.13
N PRO A 28 2.21 2.24 -15.57
CA PRO A 28 2.89 1.28 -14.70
C PRO A 28 4.13 1.83 -13.98
N GLU A 29 4.81 2.80 -14.59
CA GLU A 29 5.98 3.47 -14.04
C GLU A 29 5.67 4.53 -12.98
N SER A 30 4.39 4.91 -12.83
CA SER A 30 3.98 5.98 -11.91
C SER A 30 3.98 5.57 -10.44
N GLY A 31 3.96 4.27 -10.14
CA GLY A 31 3.90 3.79 -8.78
C GLY A 31 4.31 2.34 -8.60
N ILE A 32 4.43 1.93 -7.35
CA ILE A 32 4.65 0.54 -6.93
C ILE A 32 3.72 0.20 -5.78
N ILE A 33 3.39 -1.09 -5.61
CA ILE A 33 2.65 -1.56 -4.44
C ILE A 33 3.62 -2.13 -3.43
N VAL A 34 3.50 -1.74 -2.16
CA VAL A 34 4.30 -2.26 -1.04
C VAL A 34 3.38 -2.91 -0.02
N ASP A 35 3.58 -4.20 0.21
CA ASP A 35 2.86 -4.99 1.21
C ASP A 35 3.63 -4.95 2.54
N VAL A 36 3.02 -4.33 3.55
CA VAL A 36 3.65 -4.08 4.86
C VAL A 36 3.16 -5.02 5.96
N ARG A 37 2.50 -6.12 5.60
CA ARG A 37 2.02 -7.11 6.57
C ARG A 37 3.17 -7.65 7.42
N ILE A 38 2.90 -7.81 8.71
CA ILE A 38 3.78 -8.49 9.66
C ILE A 38 3.20 -9.88 9.90
N ALA A 39 3.83 -10.91 9.35
CA ALA A 39 3.60 -12.31 9.69
C ALA A 39 4.78 -13.15 9.21
N GLU A 40 4.90 -14.37 9.75
CA GLU A 40 5.78 -15.37 9.16
C GLU A 40 5.29 -15.72 7.75
N LYS A 41 6.23 -15.97 6.83
CA LYS A 41 5.91 -16.32 5.43
C LYS A 41 4.89 -17.46 5.31
N ALA A 42 4.94 -18.44 6.20
CA ALA A 42 4.01 -19.58 6.21
C ALA A 42 2.53 -19.18 6.36
N PHE A 43 2.25 -18.01 6.94
CA PHE A 43 0.87 -17.48 7.10
C PHE A 43 0.48 -16.50 6.00
N LEU A 44 1.43 -16.09 5.16
CA LEU A 44 1.21 -15.22 4.02
C LEU A 44 1.04 -16.10 2.77
N GLN A 45 -0.21 -16.47 2.45
CA GLN A 45 -0.49 -17.36 1.31
C GLN A 45 -0.40 -16.63 -0.05
N GLU A 46 -0.91 -15.41 -0.10
CA GLU A 46 -1.02 -14.61 -1.32
C GLU A 46 -0.75 -13.13 -1.05
N LYS A 47 -0.38 -12.41 -2.10
CA LYS A 47 -0.22 -10.95 -2.14
C LYS A 47 -0.83 -10.37 -3.41
N ILE A 48 -0.97 -9.05 -3.44
CA ILE A 48 -1.29 -8.33 -4.68
C ILE A 48 -0.18 -8.64 -5.71
N LYS A 49 -0.58 -8.97 -6.94
CA LYS A 49 0.36 -9.33 -8.00
C LYS A 49 1.37 -8.21 -8.24
N GLY A 50 2.67 -8.53 -8.16
CA GLY A 50 3.76 -7.57 -8.35
C GLY A 50 4.03 -6.68 -7.15
N ALA A 51 3.37 -6.89 -6.00
CA ALA A 51 3.66 -6.15 -4.79
C ALA A 51 5.04 -6.52 -4.21
N LEU A 52 5.77 -5.49 -3.80
CA LEU A 52 7.01 -5.62 -3.07
C LEU A 52 6.72 -5.95 -1.60
N GLU A 53 7.30 -7.03 -1.10
CA GLU A 53 7.13 -7.48 0.28
C GLU A 53 8.19 -6.82 1.17
N ILE A 54 7.78 -5.76 1.87
CA ILE A 54 8.60 -5.11 2.89
C ILE A 54 7.71 -4.92 4.10
N SER A 55 7.87 -5.81 5.08
CA SER A 55 7.10 -5.70 6.32
C SER A 55 7.36 -4.36 7.01
N LEU A 56 6.38 -3.85 7.76
CA LEU A 56 6.54 -2.60 8.50
C LEU A 56 7.81 -2.58 9.39
N ILE A 57 8.23 -3.74 9.93
CA ILE A 57 9.42 -3.88 10.77
C ILE A 57 10.71 -3.65 9.95
N GLU A 58 10.74 -4.12 8.71
CA GLU A 58 11.90 -3.99 7.82
C GLU A 58 11.93 -2.65 7.06
N LEU A 59 10.79 -1.96 6.98
CA LEU A 59 10.64 -0.76 6.17
C LEU A 59 11.70 0.32 6.45
N PRO A 60 12.04 0.66 7.73
CA PRO A 60 13.05 1.67 8.00
C PRO A 60 14.45 1.34 7.47
N SER A 61 14.82 0.05 7.40
CA SER A 61 16.13 -0.38 6.91
C SER A 61 16.18 -0.61 5.40
N LYS A 62 15.02 -0.56 4.72
CA LYS A 62 14.89 -0.78 3.28
C LYS A 62 14.44 0.45 2.50
N LEU A 63 14.43 1.64 3.12
CA LEU A 63 14.03 2.89 2.44
C LEU A 63 14.83 3.14 1.16
N ASP A 64 16.12 2.85 1.16
CA ASP A 64 17.01 3.03 -0.01
C ASP A 64 16.67 2.08 -1.18
N GLN A 65 15.88 1.04 -0.95
CA GLN A 65 15.43 0.11 -1.99
C GLN A 65 14.14 0.58 -2.69
N LEU A 66 13.48 1.60 -2.14
CA LEU A 66 12.23 2.12 -2.68
C LEU A 66 12.50 3.14 -3.80
N PRO A 67 11.71 3.11 -4.89
CA PRO A 67 11.92 3.99 -6.02
C PRO A 67 11.57 5.44 -5.65
N GLN A 68 12.53 6.33 -5.84
CA GLN A 68 12.31 7.77 -5.74
C GLN A 68 11.48 8.27 -6.94
N GLY A 69 10.63 9.27 -6.69
CA GLY A 69 9.80 9.90 -7.74
C GLY A 69 8.61 9.08 -8.23
N ARG A 70 8.30 7.94 -7.58
CA ARG A 70 7.10 7.13 -7.83
C ARG A 70 6.20 7.13 -6.60
N THR A 71 4.89 6.98 -6.82
CA THR A 71 3.93 6.82 -5.73
C THR A 71 4.06 5.42 -5.12
N ILE A 72 4.16 5.35 -3.80
CA ILE A 72 4.12 4.09 -3.06
C ILE A 72 2.67 3.82 -2.65
N TYR A 73 2.07 2.80 -3.23
CA TYR A 73 0.76 2.29 -2.85
C TYR A 73 0.91 1.26 -1.72
N VAL A 74 0.60 1.65 -0.48
CA VAL A 74 0.79 0.79 0.70
C VAL A 74 -0.43 -0.08 0.91
N THR A 75 -0.22 -1.38 1.14
CA THR A 75 -1.29 -2.33 1.48
C THR A 75 -0.95 -3.14 2.73
N THR A 76 -1.99 -3.66 3.38
CA THR A 76 -1.93 -4.54 4.55
C THR A 76 -3.04 -5.58 4.46
N TRP A 77 -3.28 -6.35 5.53
CA TRP A 77 -4.34 -7.36 5.62
C TRP A 77 -5.71 -6.83 5.17
N SER A 78 -6.22 -5.81 5.87
CA SER A 78 -7.56 -5.27 5.69
C SER A 78 -7.63 -3.79 6.12
N GLY A 79 -8.73 -3.11 5.81
CA GLY A 79 -8.95 -1.71 6.19
C GLY A 79 -9.04 -1.44 7.70
N ALA A 80 -9.23 -2.47 8.53
CA ALA A 80 -9.21 -2.33 9.99
C ALA A 80 -7.79 -2.31 10.57
N CYS A 81 -6.78 -2.66 9.75
CA CYS A 81 -5.41 -2.77 10.20
C CYS A 81 -4.70 -1.41 10.12
N THR A 82 -4.00 -1.03 11.19
CA THR A 82 -3.28 0.25 11.27
C THR A 82 -1.86 0.20 10.68
N LEU A 83 -1.38 -0.97 10.23
CA LEU A 83 -0.01 -1.13 9.71
C LEU A 83 0.25 -0.27 8.47
N ALA A 84 -0.74 -0.15 7.57
CA ALA A 84 -0.62 0.71 6.40
C ALA A 84 -0.40 2.17 6.81
N LYS A 85 -1.14 2.65 7.82
CA LYS A 85 -1.00 4.02 8.36
C LYS A 85 0.37 4.27 8.98
N GLN A 86 0.87 3.31 9.76
CA GLN A 86 2.20 3.39 10.36
C GLN A 86 3.29 3.43 9.28
N ALA A 87 3.19 2.59 8.25
CA ALA A 87 4.10 2.63 7.11
C ALA A 87 4.02 3.95 6.33
N SER A 88 2.80 4.45 6.09
CA SER A 88 2.59 5.75 5.42
C SER A 88 3.28 6.88 6.17
N LEU A 89 3.15 6.94 7.49
CA LEU A 89 3.82 7.97 8.30
C LEU A 89 5.34 7.91 8.14
N LEU A 90 5.94 6.72 8.22
CA LEU A 90 7.39 6.54 8.04
C LEU A 90 7.86 6.97 6.64
N LEU A 91 7.11 6.59 5.61
CA LEU A 91 7.44 6.91 4.23
C LEU A 91 7.26 8.40 3.90
N LEU A 92 6.20 9.02 4.41
CA LEU A 92 5.96 10.46 4.25
C LEU A 92 7.05 11.27 4.96
N ASP A 93 7.46 10.88 6.18
CA ASP A 93 8.54 11.53 6.93
C ASP A 93 9.90 11.39 6.19
N ALA A 94 10.11 10.27 5.51
CA ALA A 94 11.25 10.04 4.63
C ALA A 94 11.15 10.72 3.25
N GLY A 95 10.07 11.48 2.97
CA GLY A 95 9.91 12.28 1.76
C GLY A 95 9.32 11.54 0.55
N PHE A 96 8.78 10.34 0.73
CA PHE A 96 8.11 9.61 -0.36
C PHE A 96 6.69 10.13 -0.61
N SER A 97 6.18 9.93 -1.83
CA SER A 97 4.75 10.06 -2.13
C SER A 97 4.05 8.75 -1.81
N VAL A 98 2.99 8.81 -1.00
CA VAL A 98 2.34 7.61 -0.45
C VAL A 98 0.83 7.68 -0.60
N ILE A 99 0.22 6.57 -0.99
CA ILE A 99 -1.23 6.37 -1.01
C ILE A 99 -1.55 5.02 -0.40
N GLU A 100 -2.49 4.96 0.55
CA GLU A 100 -2.99 3.69 1.09
C GLU A 100 -4.00 3.05 0.14
N ILE A 101 -3.89 1.74 -0.05
CA ILE A 101 -4.93 0.94 -0.70
C ILE A 101 -6.05 0.70 0.32
N GLY A 102 -7.17 1.40 0.12
CA GLY A 102 -8.35 1.31 0.98
C GLY A 102 -8.86 -0.11 1.08
N GLY A 103 -9.03 -0.60 2.31
CA GLY A 103 -9.52 -1.96 2.57
C GLY A 103 -8.46 -3.05 2.49
N GLY A 104 -7.21 -2.73 2.12
CA GLY A 104 -6.08 -3.67 2.07
C GLY A 104 -6.26 -4.82 1.08
N ASN A 105 -5.52 -5.91 1.29
CA ASN A 105 -5.51 -7.09 0.42
C ASN A 105 -6.88 -7.76 0.34
N VAL A 106 -7.68 -7.73 1.43
CA VAL A 106 -9.06 -8.23 1.42
C VAL A 106 -9.90 -7.50 0.36
N ALA A 107 -9.96 -6.17 0.41
CA ALA A 107 -10.77 -5.41 -0.55
C ALA A 107 -10.24 -5.52 -1.99
N TRP A 108 -8.92 -5.61 -2.17
CA TRP A 108 -8.32 -5.86 -3.48
C TRP A 108 -8.79 -7.20 -4.07
N LYS A 109 -8.73 -8.27 -3.28
CA LYS A 109 -9.17 -9.60 -3.69
C LYS A 109 -10.67 -9.65 -3.96
N GLU A 110 -11.49 -9.06 -3.08
CA GLU A 110 -12.95 -8.97 -3.26
C GLU A 110 -13.34 -8.18 -4.50
N SER A 111 -12.50 -7.24 -4.94
CA SER A 111 -12.67 -6.49 -6.21
C SER A 111 -12.30 -7.32 -7.44
N GLY A 112 -11.91 -8.58 -7.30
CA GLY A 112 -11.54 -9.47 -8.41
C GLY A 112 -10.21 -9.11 -9.09
N LEU A 113 -9.35 -8.35 -8.40
CA LEU A 113 -8.09 -7.88 -8.95
C LEU A 113 -6.97 -8.94 -8.81
N PRO A 114 -5.92 -8.89 -9.64
CA PRO A 114 -4.89 -9.92 -9.67
C PRO A 114 -4.13 -10.07 -8.34
N MET A 115 -4.03 -11.33 -7.88
CA MET A 115 -3.21 -11.77 -6.74
C MET A 115 -2.17 -12.79 -7.24
N GLU A 116 -1.11 -13.01 -6.48
CA GLU A 116 -0.15 -14.08 -6.70
C GLU A 116 0.24 -14.77 -5.39
N GLU A 117 0.63 -16.04 -5.47
CA GLU A 117 1.11 -16.80 -4.33
C GLU A 117 2.47 -16.26 -3.86
N ILE A 118 2.67 -16.29 -2.54
CA ILE A 118 3.96 -15.93 -1.95
C ILE A 118 4.84 -17.17 -1.92
N ALA A 119 6.06 -17.05 -2.43
CA ALA A 119 7.05 -18.12 -2.47
C ALA A 119 7.95 -18.17 -1.21
#